data_AF-A0AAV6Z4U0-F1
#
_entry.id   AF-A0AAV6Z4U0-F1
#
_cell.length_a   1.000
_cell.length_b   1.000
_cell.length_c   1.000
_cell.angle_alpha   90.00
_cell.angle_beta   90.00
_cell.angle_gamma   90.00
#
_symmetry.space_group_name_H-M   'P 1'
#
loop_
_entity.id
_entity.type
_entity.pdbx_description
1 polymer ?
#
loop_
_entity_poly.entity_id
_entity_poly.type
_entity_poly.pdbx_seq_one_letter_code
_entity_poly.pdbx_strand_id
1 'polypeptide(L)'
;MIFLGLGFLFGFLKKFGFSGIAFNFLNAVIGLQWAIICDALIFKNHTETESIGINSLRKGLMSILPVLVSFGAVLGKVNPLQLVVMTILEIPAFAANRYIMTKYLSMTDHNSMMHGHIFGAYFGLAVSWSMLPPLAGNKASEENEKPTKISEMLSIFGRCNLNSISCQRL
;
A
#
# COMPACT_ATOMS: atom_id res chain seq x y z
N MET A 1 4.68 6.54 -9.11
CA MET A 1 5.30 5.52 -8.23
C MET A 1 4.33 4.40 -7.86
N ILE A 2 3.11 4.69 -7.39
CA ILE A 2 2.21 3.69 -6.81
C ILE A 2 1.68 2.66 -7.83
N PHE A 3 1.14 3.12 -8.97
CA PHE A 3 0.55 2.21 -9.96
C PHE A 3 1.59 1.40 -10.75
N LEU A 4 2.56 2.07 -11.39
CA LEU A 4 3.59 1.39 -12.20
C LEU A 4 4.78 0.89 -11.36
N GLY A 5 5.18 1.62 -10.33
CA GLY A 5 6.33 1.22 -9.51
C GLY A 5 6.02 0.03 -8.62
N LEU A 6 5.09 0.20 -7.67
CA LEU A 6 4.72 -0.87 -6.74
C LEU A 6 3.94 -2.00 -7.43
N GLY A 7 3.11 -1.69 -8.44
CA GLY A 7 2.37 -2.70 -9.20
C GLY A 7 3.27 -3.71 -9.91
N PHE A 8 4.30 -3.26 -10.62
CA PHE A 8 5.26 -4.17 -11.27
C PHE A 8 6.26 -4.77 -10.28
N LEU A 9 6.52 -4.12 -9.14
CA LEU A 9 7.36 -4.66 -8.08
C LEU A 9 6.77 -5.93 -7.46
N PHE A 10 5.44 -5.99 -7.28
CA PHE A 10 4.72 -7.19 -6.81
C PHE A 10 4.57 -8.28 -7.88
N GLY A 11 4.97 -8.01 -9.11
CA GLY A 11 5.03 -8.98 -10.20
C GLY A 11 6.17 -10.00 -10.09
N PHE A 12 6.99 -9.95 -9.03
CA PHE A 12 8.19 -10.81 -8.87
C PHE A 12 7.89 -12.28 -8.56
N LEU A 13 6.66 -12.64 -8.18
CA LEU A 13 6.28 -14.02 -7.90
C LEU A 13 5.94 -14.79 -9.19
N LYS A 14 6.62 -15.92 -9.42
CA LYS A 14 6.51 -16.75 -10.63
C LYS A 14 5.08 -17.17 -10.99
N LYS A 15 4.24 -17.49 -10.00
CA LYS A 15 2.84 -17.94 -10.21
C LYS A 15 1.81 -16.81 -10.07
N PHE A 16 2.17 -15.71 -9.41
CA PHE A 16 1.27 -14.60 -9.09
C PHE A 16 1.60 -13.31 -9.84
N GLY A 17 2.53 -13.31 -10.81
CA GLY A 17 2.98 -12.09 -11.49
C GLY A 17 1.86 -11.24 -12.09
N PHE A 18 1.10 -11.79 -13.05
CA PHE A 18 -0.01 -11.06 -13.68
C PHE A 18 -1.18 -10.80 -12.73
N SER A 19 -1.50 -11.78 -11.87
CA SER A 19 -2.60 -11.66 -10.91
C SER A 19 -2.31 -10.61 -9.84
N GLY A 20 -1.08 -10.55 -9.34
CA GLY A 20 -0.61 -9.57 -8.35
C GLY A 20 -0.58 -8.16 -8.90
N ILE A 21 -0.19 -7.97 -10.17
CA ILE A 21 -0.29 -6.67 -10.85
C ILE A 21 -1.76 -6.23 -10.92
N ALA A 22 -2.66 -7.08 -11.40
CA ALA A 22 -4.08 -6.75 -11.54
C ALA A 22 -4.75 -6.42 -10.20
N PHE A 23 -4.50 -7.23 -9.16
CA PHE A 23 -5.05 -6.97 -7.82
C PHE A 23 -4.45 -5.72 -7.18
N ASN A 24 -3.17 -5.42 -7.41
CA ASN A 24 -2.58 -4.17 -6.95
C ASN A 24 -3.26 -2.96 -7.60
N PHE A 25 -3.52 -3.00 -8.91
CA PHE A 25 -4.25 -1.93 -9.60
C PHE A 25 -5.68 -1.76 -9.08
N LEU A 26 -6.41 -2.87 -8.93
CA LEU A 26 -7.77 -2.86 -8.38
C LEU A 26 -7.78 -2.24 -6.98
N ASN A 27 -6.89 -2.72 -6.12
CA ASN A 27 -6.80 -2.26 -4.74
C ASN A 27 -6.35 -0.79 -4.67
N ALA A 28 -5.48 -0.36 -5.59
CA ALA A 28 -5.03 1.01 -5.67
C ALA A 28 -6.16 1.99 -6.05
N VAL A 29 -7.04 1.60 -6.98
CA VAL A 29 -8.18 2.45 -7.39
C VAL A 29 -9.24 2.53 -6.29
N ILE A 30 -9.60 1.39 -5.68
CA ILE A 30 -10.60 1.34 -4.59
C ILE A 30 -10.07 2.08 -3.36
N GLY A 31 -8.84 1.79 -2.96
CA GLY A 31 -8.22 2.43 -1.82
C GLY A 31 -8.03 3.94 -2.01
N LEU A 32 -7.76 4.43 -3.22
CA LEU A 32 -7.59 5.86 -3.45
C LEU A 32 -8.89 6.62 -3.24
N GLN A 33 -10.00 6.10 -3.78
CA GLN A 33 -11.32 6.67 -3.57
C GLN A 33 -11.71 6.63 -2.09
N TRP A 34 -11.47 5.49 -1.44
CA TRP A 34 -11.75 5.31 -0.03
C TRP A 34 -10.91 6.25 0.86
N ALA A 35 -9.64 6.45 0.53
CA ALA A 35 -8.75 7.36 1.24
C ALA A 35 -9.23 8.80 1.17
N ILE A 36 -9.64 9.27 0.00
CA ILE A 36 -10.17 10.64 -0.16
C ILE A 36 -11.43 10.82 0.69
N ILE A 37 -12.32 9.82 0.71
CA ILE A 37 -13.53 9.85 1.53
C ILE A 37 -13.18 9.87 3.02
N CYS A 38 -12.30 8.98 3.49
CA CYS A 38 -11.88 8.93 4.90
C CYS A 38 -11.21 10.23 5.34
N ASP A 39 -10.35 10.81 4.49
CA ASP A 39 -9.68 12.07 4.75
C ASP A 39 -10.70 13.21 4.89
N ALA A 40 -11.66 13.27 3.96
CA ALA A 40 -12.74 14.23 3.96
C ALA A 40 -13.75 14.03 5.11
N LEU A 41 -13.77 12.88 5.78
CA LEU A 41 -14.60 12.64 6.96
C LEU A 41 -13.87 13.01 8.26
N ILE A 42 -12.59 12.68 8.37
CA ILE A 42 -11.81 12.82 9.61
C ILE A 42 -11.23 14.24 9.76
N PHE A 43 -10.79 14.86 8.67
CA PHE A 43 -10.13 16.18 8.70
C PHE A 43 -11.06 17.34 8.35
N LYS A 44 -12.37 17.07 8.17
CA LYS A 44 -13.35 18.12 7.89
C LYS A 44 -13.51 19.05 9.09
N ASN A 45 -12.89 20.23 8.99
CA ASN A 45 -13.25 21.35 9.84
C ASN A 45 -14.56 21.97 9.32
N HIS A 46 -15.46 22.35 10.23
CA HIS A 46 -16.80 22.86 9.94
C HIS A 46 -16.84 24.15 9.07
N THR A 47 -15.70 24.72 8.69
CA THR A 47 -15.60 26.05 8.09
C THR A 47 -15.07 26.09 6.65
N GLU A 48 -14.46 25.02 6.13
CA GLU A 48 -13.96 25.01 4.75
C GLU A 48 -14.25 23.69 4.06
N THR A 49 -15.03 23.73 2.99
CA THR A 49 -15.13 22.61 2.05
C THR A 49 -13.79 22.51 1.34
N GLU A 50 -12.92 21.56 1.73
CA GLU A 50 -11.74 21.24 0.93
C GLU A 50 -12.24 20.88 -0.48
N SER A 51 -11.88 21.72 -1.46
CA SER A 51 -12.22 21.47 -2.86
C SER A 51 -11.49 20.21 -3.31
N ILE A 52 -12.24 19.26 -3.88
CA ILE A 52 -11.67 18.05 -4.47
C ILE A 52 -10.76 18.50 -5.61
N GLY A 53 -9.45 18.40 -5.37
CA GLY A 53 -8.43 18.91 -6.29
C GLY A 53 -7.14 18.10 -6.22
N ILE A 54 -6.07 18.64 -6.82
CA ILE A 54 -4.79 17.94 -6.93
C ILE A 54 -4.14 17.64 -5.56
N ASN A 55 -4.46 18.46 -4.54
CA ASN A 55 -3.99 18.26 -3.18
C ASN A 55 -4.68 17.05 -2.53
N SER A 56 -6.00 16.92 -2.64
CA SER A 56 -6.75 15.76 -2.14
C SER A 56 -6.30 14.47 -2.82
N LEU A 57 -6.05 14.52 -4.14
CA LEU A 57 -5.47 13.40 -4.88
C LEU A 57 -4.09 13.01 -4.34
N ARG A 58 -3.21 14.00 -4.09
CA ARG A 58 -1.87 13.76 -3.52
C ARG A 58 -1.96 13.14 -2.12
N LYS A 59 -2.81 13.67 -1.24
CA LYS A 59 -3.04 13.14 0.12
C LYS A 59 -3.59 11.71 0.07
N GLY A 60 -4.53 11.44 -0.84
CA GLY A 60 -5.08 10.09 -1.07
C GLY A 60 -4.01 9.09 -1.53
N LEU A 61 -3.16 9.50 -2.49
CA LEU A 61 -2.03 8.68 -2.95
C LEU A 61 -0.99 8.44 -1.82
N MET A 62 -0.77 9.38 -0.92
CA MET A 62 0.10 9.13 0.24
C MET A 62 -0.56 8.21 1.27
N SER A 63 -1.88 8.24 1.39
CA SER A 63 -2.64 7.42 2.35
C SER A 63 -2.83 5.97 1.90
N ILE A 64 -2.72 5.69 0.61
CA ILE A 64 -2.75 4.32 0.08
C ILE A 64 -1.37 3.64 0.09
N LEU A 65 -0.30 4.41 0.19
CA LEU A 65 1.07 3.90 0.21
C LEU A 65 1.33 2.89 1.35
N PRO A 66 0.85 3.11 2.60
CA PRO A 66 0.92 2.12 3.69
C PRO A 66 0.25 0.79 3.31
N VAL A 67 -0.94 0.85 2.71
CA VAL A 67 -1.72 -0.32 2.30
C VAL A 67 -0.95 -1.15 1.28
N LEU A 68 -0.27 -0.50 0.33
CA LEU A 68 0.57 -1.22 -0.64
C LEU A 68 1.80 -1.83 0.02
N VAL A 69 2.39 -1.20 1.04
CA VAL A 69 3.48 -1.82 1.82
C VAL A 69 2.95 -3.05 2.54
N SER A 70 1.80 -2.95 3.19
CA SER A 70 1.14 -4.06 3.88
C SER A 70 0.76 -5.19 2.93
N PHE A 71 0.30 -4.84 1.72
CA PHE A 71 0.02 -5.79 0.64
C PHE A 71 1.23 -6.66 0.31
N GLY A 72 2.43 -6.06 0.25
CA GLY A 72 3.67 -6.80 0.03
C GLY A 72 3.95 -7.87 1.07
N ALA A 73 3.54 -7.67 2.33
CA ALA A 73 3.76 -8.63 3.42
C ALA A 73 2.79 -9.84 3.39
N VAL A 74 1.64 -9.69 2.74
CA VAL A 74 0.59 -10.72 2.64
C VAL A 74 0.49 -11.34 1.25
N LEU A 75 1.27 -10.84 0.28
CA LEU A 75 1.24 -11.27 -1.11
C LEU A 75 1.43 -12.79 -1.23
N GLY A 76 0.53 -13.46 -1.97
CA GLY A 76 0.56 -14.90 -2.19
C GLY A 76 -0.08 -15.76 -1.08
N LYS A 77 -0.50 -15.15 0.05
CA LYS A 77 -1.13 -15.84 1.19
C LYS A 77 -2.62 -15.53 1.36
N VAL A 78 -3.13 -14.49 0.70
CA VAL A 78 -4.50 -13.96 0.90
C VAL A 78 -5.30 -13.91 -0.40
N ASN A 79 -6.61 -14.07 -0.27
CA ASN A 79 -7.58 -13.96 -1.38
C ASN A 79 -7.80 -12.49 -1.78
N PRO A 80 -8.12 -12.13 -3.04
CA PRO A 80 -8.33 -10.74 -3.45
C PRO A 80 -9.42 -10.02 -2.64
N LEU A 81 -10.45 -10.76 -2.22
CA LEU A 81 -11.50 -10.21 -1.36
C LEU A 81 -10.98 -9.85 0.04
N GLN A 82 -10.08 -10.67 0.62
CA GLN A 82 -9.41 -10.34 1.88
C GLN A 82 -8.51 -9.11 1.73
N LEU A 83 -7.91 -8.92 0.55
CA LEU A 83 -7.13 -7.73 0.22
C LEU A 83 -7.96 -6.45 0.28
N VAL A 84 -9.15 -6.48 -0.32
CA VAL A 84 -10.05 -5.33 -0.33
C VAL A 84 -10.55 -5.02 1.07
N VAL A 85 -10.91 -6.05 1.85
CA VAL A 85 -11.30 -5.89 3.26
C VAL A 85 -10.16 -5.26 4.08
N MET A 86 -8.93 -5.75 3.89
CA MET A 86 -7.75 -5.19 4.54
C MET A 86 -7.57 -3.71 4.20
N THR A 87 -7.69 -3.32 2.94
CA THR A 87 -7.62 -1.91 2.51
C THR A 87 -8.72 -1.04 3.13
N ILE A 88 -9.95 -1.54 3.18
CA ILE A 88 -11.09 -0.82 3.76
C ILE A 88 -10.86 -0.54 5.25
N LEU A 89 -10.17 -1.44 5.97
CA LEU A 89 -9.86 -1.29 7.39
C LEU A 89 -8.58 -0.47 7.65
N GLU A 90 -7.54 -0.69 6.84
CA GLU A 90 -6.23 -0.08 7.04
C GLU A 90 -6.24 1.43 6.76
N ILE A 91 -6.98 1.88 5.74
CA ILE A 91 -7.06 3.31 5.37
C ILE A 91 -7.66 4.17 6.50
N PRO A 92 -8.84 3.85 7.08
CA PRO A 92 -9.37 4.57 8.23
C PRO A 92 -8.45 4.50 9.45
N ALA A 93 -7.83 3.35 9.71
CA ALA A 93 -6.90 3.19 10.83
C ALA A 93 -5.68 4.11 10.67
N PHE A 94 -5.11 4.18 9.46
CA PHE A 94 -4.03 5.10 9.15
C PHE A 94 -4.48 6.56 9.26
N ALA A 95 -5.65 6.91 8.73
CA ALA A 95 -6.19 8.27 8.81
C ALA A 95 -6.44 8.72 10.26
N ALA A 96 -6.96 7.83 11.12
CA ALA A 96 -7.14 8.08 12.55
C ALA A 96 -5.79 8.25 13.26
N ASN A 97 -4.82 7.38 12.99
CA ASN A 97 -3.46 7.52 13.51
C ASN A 97 -2.83 8.86 13.12
N ARG A 98 -3.03 9.27 11.86
CA ARG A 98 -2.53 10.55 11.34
C ARG A 98 -3.20 11.73 12.02
N TYR A 99 -4.51 11.67 12.25
CA TYR A 99 -5.25 12.67 13.03
C TYR A 99 -4.70 12.80 14.45
N ILE A 100 -4.38 11.69 15.10
CA ILE A 100 -3.77 11.72 16.44
C ILE A 100 -2.40 12.41 16.40
N MET A 101 -1.55 12.06 15.44
CA MET A 101 -0.22 12.65 15.28
C MET A 101 -0.27 14.16 15.01
N THR A 102 -1.16 14.62 14.16
CA THR A 102 -1.26 16.05 13.84
C THR A 102 -1.93 16.83 14.95
N LYS A 103 -2.97 16.29 15.59
CA LYS A 103 -3.74 17.02 16.61
C LYS A 103 -3.09 17.02 18.00
N TYR A 104 -2.56 15.88 18.45
CA TYR A 104 -2.03 15.73 19.82
C TYR A 104 -0.51 15.79 19.90
N LEU A 105 0.19 15.31 18.87
CA LEU A 105 1.67 15.34 18.83
C LEU A 105 2.20 16.57 18.08
N SER A 106 1.31 17.45 17.61
CA SER A 106 1.65 18.67 16.85
C SER A 106 2.62 18.42 15.69
N MET A 107 2.57 17.22 15.09
CA MET A 107 3.38 16.90 13.93
C MET A 107 2.83 17.59 12.69
N THR A 108 3.72 17.97 11.78
CA THR A 108 3.32 18.49 10.47
C THR A 108 2.64 17.39 9.63
N ASP A 109 1.72 17.78 8.74
CA ASP A 109 1.03 16.83 7.85
C ASP A 109 2.02 15.98 7.05
N HIS A 110 3.12 16.59 6.58
CA HIS A 110 4.17 15.90 5.85
C HIS A 110 4.82 14.79 6.68
N ASN A 111 5.21 15.10 7.92
CA ASN A 111 5.85 14.13 8.81
C ASN A 111 4.88 13.01 9.19
N SER A 112 3.61 13.33 9.41
CA SER A 112 2.57 12.33 9.72
C SER A 112 2.36 11.33 8.57
N MET A 113 2.49 11.77 7.31
CA MET A 113 2.42 10.89 6.14
C MET A 113 3.65 9.99 5.99
N MET A 114 4.84 10.48 6.34
CA MET A 114 6.08 9.69 6.27
C MET A 114 6.04 8.46 7.21
N HIS A 115 5.38 8.58 8.36
CA HIS A 115 5.17 7.45 9.30
C HIS A 115 4.29 6.34 8.71
N GLY A 116 3.58 6.61 7.61
CA GLY A 116 2.76 5.63 6.91
C GLY A 116 3.52 4.39 6.45
N HIS A 117 4.78 4.52 6.07
CA HIS A 117 5.60 3.36 5.68
C HIS A 117 5.80 2.38 6.84
N ILE A 118 6.10 2.92 8.03
CA ILE A 118 6.32 2.14 9.24
C ILE A 118 5.00 1.51 9.69
N PHE A 119 3.93 2.31 9.69
CA PHE A 119 2.57 1.84 9.99
C PHE A 119 2.18 0.65 9.10
N GLY A 120 2.31 0.79 7.79
CA GLY A 120 1.99 -0.29 6.84
C GLY A 120 2.88 -1.52 7.03
N ALA A 121 4.19 -1.33 7.24
CA ALA A 121 5.09 -2.47 7.47
C ALA A 121 4.66 -3.32 8.69
N TYR A 122 4.34 -2.67 9.82
CA TYR A 122 3.88 -3.39 11.01
C TYR A 122 2.46 -3.93 10.88
N PHE A 123 1.56 -3.18 10.25
CA PHE A 123 0.18 -3.63 10.00
C PHE A 123 0.16 -4.87 9.12
N GLY A 124 0.86 -4.84 7.98
CA GLY A 124 1.00 -5.99 7.09
C GLY A 124 1.66 -7.18 7.75
N LEU A 125 2.69 -6.97 8.58
CA LEU A 125 3.32 -8.04 9.35
C LEU A 125 2.35 -8.69 10.35
N ALA A 126 1.58 -7.88 11.08
CA ALA A 126 0.57 -8.36 12.01
C ALA A 126 -0.52 -9.19 11.31
N VAL A 127 -0.99 -8.73 10.15
CA VAL A 127 -1.96 -9.47 9.32
C VAL A 127 -1.34 -10.77 8.81
N SER A 128 -0.12 -10.73 8.27
CA SER A 128 0.60 -11.92 7.78
C SER A 128 0.82 -12.95 8.88
N TRP A 129 1.13 -12.51 10.10
CA TRP A 129 1.26 -13.37 11.28
C TRP A 129 -0.08 -14.01 11.67
N SER A 130 -1.17 -13.24 11.68
CA SER A 130 -2.50 -13.76 12.03
C SER A 130 -3.02 -14.84 11.05
N MET A 131 -2.51 -14.80 9.82
CA MET A 131 -2.85 -15.73 8.74
C MET A 131 -1.89 -16.94 8.68
N LEU A 132 -0.88 -17.01 9.56
CA LEU A 132 0.10 -18.08 9.54
C LEU A 132 -0.48 -19.37 10.15
N PRO A 133 -0.53 -20.49 9.42
CA PRO A 133 -0.92 -21.78 9.99
C PRO A 133 0.11 -22.22 11.05
N PRO A 134 -0.30 -22.97 12.11
CA PRO A 134 0.58 -23.33 13.23
C PRO A 134 1.83 -24.14 12.85
N LEU A 135 1.84 -24.81 11.69
CA LEU A 135 2.96 -25.61 11.20
C LEU A 135 2.76 -25.84 9.70
N ALA A 136 3.48 -25.13 8.82
CA ALA A 136 3.52 -25.49 7.40
C ALA A 136 4.73 -24.89 6.67
N GLY A 137 5.92 -25.48 6.90
CA GLY A 137 6.97 -25.46 5.89
C GLY A 137 6.56 -26.36 4.73
N ASN A 138 5.67 -25.89 3.86
CA ASN A 138 5.28 -26.63 2.67
C ASN A 138 6.27 -26.30 1.54
N LYS A 139 7.11 -27.26 1.15
CA LYS A 139 8.11 -27.08 0.07
C LYS A 139 7.49 -26.57 -1.25
N ALA A 140 6.19 -26.79 -1.46
CA ALA A 140 5.45 -26.26 -2.60
C ALA A 140 5.20 -24.74 -2.54
N SER A 141 5.08 -24.11 -1.37
CA SER A 141 4.96 -22.64 -1.28
C SER A 141 6.31 -21.97 -1.55
N GLU A 142 7.41 -22.54 -1.04
CA GLU A 142 8.78 -22.08 -1.30
C GLU A 142 9.15 -22.11 -2.79
N GLU A 143 8.71 -23.11 -3.54
CA GLU A 143 8.99 -23.18 -4.98
C GLU A 143 8.24 -22.11 -5.79
N ASN A 144 7.04 -21.72 -5.33
CA ASN A 144 6.22 -20.69 -5.97
C ASN A 144 6.66 -19.26 -5.63
N GLU A 145 7.42 -19.08 -4.55
CA GLU A 145 8.07 -17.81 -4.18
C GLU A 145 9.32 -17.52 -5.01
N LYS A 146 9.92 -18.53 -5.65
CA LYS A 146 11.12 -18.36 -6.49
C LYS A 146 10.79 -17.57 -7.77
N PRO A 147 11.53 -16.50 -8.09
CA PRO A 147 11.30 -15.71 -9.29
C PRO A 147 11.75 -16.45 -10.57
N THR A 148 11.16 -16.11 -11.71
CA THR A 148 11.66 -16.48 -13.06
C THR A 148 12.30 -15.27 -13.72
N LYS A 149 13.09 -15.48 -14.79
CA LYS A 149 13.72 -14.38 -15.55
C LYS A 149 12.74 -13.29 -15.99
N ILE A 150 11.52 -13.67 -16.40
CA ILE A 150 10.46 -12.70 -16.78
C ILE A 150 9.99 -11.91 -15.56
N SER A 151 9.80 -12.60 -14.43
CA SER A 151 9.42 -12.03 -13.14
C SER A 151 10.46 -11.02 -12.61
N GLU A 152 11.74 -11.36 -12.75
CA GLU A 152 12.86 -10.48 -12.38
C GLU A 152 12.89 -9.23 -13.26
N MET A 153 12.68 -9.39 -14.57
CA MET A 153 12.67 -8.28 -15.51
C MET A 153 11.51 -7.30 -15.23
N LEU A 154 10.32 -7.81 -14.89
CA LEU A 154 9.17 -7.00 -14.44
C LEU A 154 9.47 -6.27 -13.12
N SER A 155 10.11 -6.96 -12.17
CA SER A 155 10.49 -6.37 -10.88
C SER A 155 11.55 -5.26 -11.03
N ILE A 156 12.54 -5.43 -11.92
CA ILE A 156 13.55 -4.41 -12.25
C ILE A 156 12.89 -3.19 -12.89
N PHE A 157 11.93 -3.40 -13.80
CA PHE A 157 11.15 -2.32 -14.38
C PHE A 157 10.36 -1.53 -13.33
N GLY A 158 9.70 -2.23 -12.39
CA GLY A 158 9.01 -1.62 -11.25
C GLY A 158 9.96 -0.80 -10.36
N ARG A 159 11.13 -1.34 -10.02
CA ARG A 159 12.17 -0.64 -9.25
C ARG A 159 12.66 0.63 -9.92
N CYS A 160 12.90 0.59 -11.23
CA CYS A 160 13.33 1.77 -11.99
C CYS A 160 12.27 2.89 -11.93
N ASN A 161 10.98 2.53 -11.99
CA ASN A 161 9.87 3.47 -11.86
C ASN A 161 9.65 3.99 -10.41
N LEU A 162 10.12 3.29 -9.37
CA LEU A 162 10.23 3.84 -8.01
C LEU A 162 11.40 4.84 -7.92
N ASN A 163 12.55 4.51 -8.50
CA ASN A 163 13.77 5.31 -8.39
C ASN A 163 13.90 6.45 -9.41
N SER A 164 12.97 6.57 -10.37
CA SER A 164 13.03 7.61 -11.41
C SER A 164 13.03 9.04 -10.87
N ILE A 165 12.66 9.27 -9.59
CA ILE A 165 12.77 10.58 -8.95
C ILE A 165 14.21 10.87 -8.48
N SER A 166 14.99 9.84 -8.12
CA SER A 166 16.40 10.02 -7.73
C SER A 166 17.31 10.39 -8.92
N CYS A 167 16.89 10.05 -10.15
CA CYS A 167 17.66 10.35 -11.36
C CYS A 167 17.30 11.70 -12.02
N GLN A 168 16.30 12.43 -11.50
CA GLN A 168 15.98 13.81 -11.92
C GLN A 168 16.67 14.89 -11.06
N ARG A 169 17.60 14.50 -10.17
CA ARG A 169 18.42 15.40 -9.33
C ARG A 169 19.93 15.33 -9.61
N LEU A 170 20.30 15.00 -10.85
CA LEU A 170 21.63 15.24 -11.43
C LEU A 170 21.43 16.01 -12.73
#